data_AF-A0A918D4C2-F1
#
_entry.id   AF-A0A918D4C2-F1
#
_cell.length_a   1.000
_cell.length_b   1.000
_cell.length_c   1.000
_cell.angle_alpha   90.00
_cell.angle_beta   90.00
_cell.angle_gamma   90.00
#
_symmetry.space_group_name_H-M   'P 1'
#
loop_
_entity.id
_entity.type
_entity.pdbx_description
1 polymer ?
#
loop_
_entity_poly.entity_id
_entity_poly.type
_entity_poly.pdbx_seq_one_letter_code
_entity_poly.pdbx_strand_id
1 'polypeptide(L)'
;MTAMDDRPLNADALISELEGHLLVEAARAEGRAEAVRFTRSLAWLTDTQREEVEAGYQEHYLALTRRSWERTAQRGRELRAEYEERYRSLRRRLCAACLFGAALVLTTVVVTNLPT
;
A
#
# COMPACT_ATOMS: atom_id res chain seq x y z
N MET A 1 -20.27 -31.76 10.70
CA MET A 1 -20.05 -30.69 11.70
C MET A 1 -18.57 -30.35 11.71
N THR A 2 -18.13 -29.63 10.67
CA THR A 2 -16.75 -29.15 10.48
C THR A 2 -16.72 -27.69 10.87
N ALA A 3 -16.09 -27.43 12.01
CA ALA A 3 -15.96 -26.11 12.58
C ALA A 3 -14.85 -25.32 11.84
N MET A 4 -15.29 -24.28 11.12
CA MET A 4 -14.74 -22.93 11.23
C MET A 4 -13.21 -22.74 11.06
N ASP A 5 -12.72 -23.01 9.85
CA ASP A 5 -11.42 -22.52 9.37
C ASP A 5 -11.62 -21.62 8.14
N ASP A 6 -12.26 -20.45 8.32
CA ASP A 6 -12.71 -19.62 7.17
C ASP A 6 -12.66 -18.09 7.36
N ARG A 7 -12.11 -17.52 8.45
CA ARG A 7 -12.33 -16.07 8.73
C ARG A 7 -11.17 -15.22 9.29
N PRO A 8 -9.99 -15.24 8.65
CA PRO A 8 -9.19 -14.01 8.53
C PRO A 8 -8.92 -13.59 7.07
N LEU A 9 -8.76 -14.54 6.14
CA LEU A 9 -8.44 -14.24 4.73
C LEU A 9 -9.56 -13.48 4.00
N ASN A 10 -10.83 -13.68 4.38
CA ASN A 10 -11.97 -12.97 3.80
C ASN A 10 -12.22 -11.59 4.42
N ALA A 11 -11.81 -11.37 5.68
CA ALA A 11 -12.05 -10.10 6.37
C ALA A 11 -11.11 -9.01 5.83
N ASP A 12 -9.82 -9.31 5.67
CA ASP A 12 -8.84 -8.35 5.13
C ASP A 12 -9.13 -7.98 3.67
N ALA A 13 -9.60 -8.94 2.88
CA ALA A 13 -10.02 -8.71 1.50
C ALA A 13 -11.26 -7.79 1.43
N LEU A 14 -12.26 -8.06 2.28
CA LEU A 14 -13.46 -7.22 2.38
C LEU A 14 -13.12 -5.80 2.85
N ILE A 15 -12.24 -5.65 3.85
CA ILE A 15 -11.80 -4.34 4.33
C ILE A 15 -11.10 -3.59 3.21
N SER A 16 -10.20 -4.24 2.46
CA SER A 16 -9.51 -3.61 1.33
C SER A 16 -10.47 -3.15 0.23
N GLU A 17 -11.49 -3.95 -0.08
CA GLU A 17 -12.52 -3.58 -1.05
C GLU A 17 -13.36 -2.39 -0.56
N LEU A 18 -13.77 -2.42 0.71
CA LEU A 18 -14.54 -1.35 1.33
C LEU A 18 -13.75 -0.04 1.40
N GLU A 19 -12.48 -0.08 1.81
CA GLU A 19 -11.58 1.07 1.80
C GLU A 19 -11.44 1.65 0.38
N GLY A 20 -11.27 0.79 -0.63
CA GLY A 20 -11.22 1.21 -2.03
C GLY A 20 -12.49 1.93 -2.47
N HIS A 21 -13.66 1.38 -2.12
CA HIS A 21 -14.94 2.02 -2.42
C HIS A 21 -15.10 3.36 -1.71
N LEU A 22 -14.78 3.43 -0.42
CA LEU A 22 -14.86 4.66 0.38
C LEU A 22 -13.91 5.75 -0.14
N LEU A 23 -12.71 5.39 -0.57
CA LEU A 23 -11.77 6.34 -1.18
C LEU A 23 -12.33 6.95 -2.47
N VAL A 24 -12.94 6.13 -3.33
CA VAL A 24 -13.55 6.61 -4.57
C VAL A 24 -14.75 7.51 -4.29
N GLU A 25 -15.63 7.12 -3.36
CA GLU A 25 -16.77 7.95 -2.96
C GLU A 25 -16.34 9.28 -2.33
N ALA A 26 -15.31 9.26 -1.49
CA ALA A 26 -14.72 10.48 -0.92
C ALA A 26 -14.19 11.40 -2.02
N ALA A 27 -13.43 10.88 -2.99
CA ALA A 27 -12.90 11.68 -4.09
C ALA A 27 -14.00 12.27 -4.98
N ARG A 28 -15.11 11.56 -5.19
CA ARG A 28 -16.28 12.09 -5.89
C ARG A 28 -16.93 13.23 -5.11
N ALA A 29 -17.14 13.05 -3.81
CA ALA A 29 -17.73 14.08 -2.95
C ALA A 29 -16.86 15.34 -2.90
N GLU A 30 -15.55 15.17 -2.74
CA GLU A 30 -14.58 16.27 -2.72
C GLU A 30 -14.52 16.97 -4.07
N GLY A 31 -14.44 16.23 -5.18
CA GLY A 31 -14.46 16.80 -6.52
C GLY A 31 -15.72 17.63 -6.81
N ARG A 32 -16.90 17.18 -6.35
CA ARG A 32 -18.15 17.97 -6.44
C ARG A 32 -18.07 19.26 -5.61
N ALA A 33 -17.61 19.18 -4.36
CA ALA A 33 -17.51 20.34 -3.48
C ALA A 33 -16.52 21.38 -4.03
N GLU A 34 -15.39 20.93 -4.55
CA GLU A 34 -14.36 21.77 -5.16
C GLU A 34 -14.84 22.41 -6.46
N ALA A 35 -15.57 21.67 -7.31
CA ALA A 35 -16.18 22.20 -8.52
C ALA A 35 -17.12 23.38 -8.20
N VAL A 36 -18.02 23.20 -7.24
CA VAL A 36 -18.95 24.26 -6.79
C VAL A 36 -18.19 25.45 -6.19
N ARG A 37 -17.14 25.20 -5.39
CA ARG A 37 -16.32 26.27 -4.83
C ARG A 37 -15.63 27.08 -5.93
N PHE A 38 -15.11 26.39 -6.95
CA PHE A 38 -14.42 26.99 -8.08
C PHE A 38 -15.38 27.85 -8.92
N THR A 39 -16.53 27.30 -9.33
CA THR A 39 -17.49 28.04 -10.15
C THR A 39 -18.17 29.18 -9.42
N ARG A 40 -18.35 29.09 -8.10
CA ARG A 40 -18.82 30.25 -7.28
C ARG A 40 -17.92 31.47 -7.37
N SER A 41 -16.62 31.28 -7.63
CA SER A 41 -15.69 32.40 -7.85
C SER A 41 -15.87 33.08 -9.21
N LEU A 42 -16.58 32.43 -10.14
CA LEU A 42 -16.83 32.89 -11.50
C LEU A 42 -18.25 33.44 -11.63
N ALA A 43 -18.48 34.62 -11.04
CA ALA A 43 -19.80 35.25 -10.97
C ALA A 43 -20.42 35.64 -12.33
N TRP A 44 -19.65 35.62 -13.41
CA TRP A 44 -20.09 35.94 -14.77
C TRP A 44 -20.69 34.75 -15.53
N LEU A 45 -20.58 33.53 -14.99
CA LEU A 45 -21.17 32.33 -15.60
C LEU A 45 -22.68 32.29 -15.40
N THR A 46 -23.41 31.91 -16.45
CA THR A 46 -24.80 31.49 -16.32
C THR A 46 -24.90 30.12 -15.63
N ASP A 47 -26.10 29.74 -15.17
CA ASP A 47 -26.31 28.46 -14.50
C ASP A 47 -25.93 27.27 -15.40
N THR A 48 -26.30 27.30 -16.69
CA THR A 48 -25.93 26.24 -17.65
C THR A 48 -24.41 26.16 -17.85
N GLN A 49 -23.72 27.30 -18.00
CA GLN A 49 -22.26 27.31 -18.13
C GLN A 49 -21.58 26.82 -16.86
N ARG A 50 -22.16 27.10 -15.70
CA ARG A 50 -21.69 26.61 -14.41
C ARG A 50 -21.77 25.09 -14.32
N GLU A 51 -22.92 24.51 -14.67
CA GLU A 51 -23.11 23.06 -14.66
C GLU A 51 -22.11 22.34 -15.59
N GLU A 52 -21.90 22.87 -16.79
CA GLU A 52 -20.91 22.34 -17.75
C GLU A 52 -19.49 22.37 -17.19
N VAL A 53 -19.08 23.49 -16.60
CA VAL A 53 -17.75 23.65 -15.99
C VAL A 53 -17.59 22.73 -14.78
N GLU A 54 -18.63 22.59 -13.94
CA GLU A 54 -18.60 21.70 -12.78
C GLU A 54 -18.43 20.23 -13.19
N ALA A 55 -19.14 19.78 -14.21
CA ALA A 55 -19.01 18.42 -14.74
C ALA A 55 -17.59 18.15 -15.29
N GLY A 56 -17.07 19.07 -16.10
CA GLY A 56 -15.70 18.96 -16.64
C GLY A 56 -14.63 19.00 -15.54
N TYR A 57 -14.81 19.86 -14.52
CA TYR A 57 -13.92 19.91 -13.36
C TYR A 57 -13.90 18.59 -12.62
N GLN A 58 -15.07 18.01 -12.34
CA GLN A 58 -15.17 16.73 -11.62
C GLN A 58 -14.48 15.59 -12.36
N GLU A 59 -14.64 15.50 -13.68
CA GLU A 59 -13.96 14.49 -14.49
C GLU A 59 -12.43 14.65 -14.43
N HIS A 60 -11.93 15.88 -14.60
CA HIS A 60 -10.51 16.18 -14.48
C HIS A 60 -9.95 15.92 -13.09
N TYR A 61 -10.69 16.30 -12.05
CA TYR A 61 -10.33 16.06 -10.66
C TYR A 61 -10.17 14.56 -10.39
N LEU A 62 -11.15 13.75 -10.78
CA LEU A 62 -11.11 12.29 -10.58
C LEU A 62 -9.95 11.65 -11.36
N ALA A 63 -9.70 12.09 -12.60
CA ALA A 63 -8.57 11.60 -13.39
C ALA A 63 -7.22 11.94 -12.75
N LEU A 64 -7.07 13.15 -12.21
CA LEU A 64 -5.84 13.58 -11.52
C LEU A 64 -5.64 12.81 -10.22
N THR A 65 -6.68 12.68 -9.40
CA THR A 65 -6.65 11.96 -8.13
C THR A 65 -6.30 10.49 -8.35
N ARG A 66 -6.89 9.83 -9.35
CA ARG A 66 -6.54 8.46 -9.74
C ARG A 66 -5.06 8.34 -10.09
N ARG A 67 -4.53 9.20 -10.95
CA ARG A 67 -3.10 9.20 -11.33
C ARG A 67 -2.19 9.46 -10.13
N SER A 68 -2.63 10.25 -9.16
CA SER A 68 -1.90 10.49 -7.92
C SER A 68 -1.80 9.21 -7.08
N TRP A 69 -2.93 8.53 -6.87
CA TRP A 69 -2.97 7.25 -6.15
C TRP A 69 -2.16 6.15 -6.84
N GLU A 70 -2.25 6.02 -8.17
CA GLU A 70 -1.47 5.05 -8.94
C GLU A 70 0.04 5.26 -8.75
N ARG A 71 0.51 6.52 -8.77
CA ARG A 71 1.91 6.86 -8.51
C ARG A 71 2.33 6.53 -7.08
N THR A 72 1.51 6.88 -6.08
CA THR A 72 1.80 6.57 -4.68
C THR A 72 1.85 5.07 -4.44
N ALA A 73 0.89 4.32 -5.00
CA ALA A 73 0.86 2.85 -4.90
C ALA A 73 2.10 2.22 -5.56
N GLN A 74 2.47 2.71 -6.75
CA GLN A 74 3.68 2.26 -7.43
C GLN A 74 4.93 2.52 -6.59
N ARG A 75 5.07 3.73 -6.05
CA ARG A 75 6.23 4.08 -5.23
C ARG A 75 6.30 3.26 -3.94
N GLY A 76 5.15 2.99 -3.32
CA GLY A 76 5.06 2.10 -2.16
C GLY A 76 5.54 0.68 -2.46
N ARG A 77 5.17 0.12 -3.62
CA ARG A 77 5.65 -1.19 -4.08
C ARG A 77 7.16 -1.21 -4.32
N GLU A 78 7.70 -0.18 -4.96
CA GLU A 78 9.14 -0.04 -5.20
C GLU A 78 9.93 0.00 -3.90
N LEU A 79 9.51 0.84 -2.95
CA LEU A 79 10.14 0.93 -1.63
C LEU A 79 10.08 -0.42 -0.92
N ARG A 80 8.92 -1.08 -0.91
CA ARG A 80 8.78 -2.40 -0.28
C ARG A 80 9.74 -3.42 -0.90
N ALA A 81 9.88 -3.45 -2.22
CA ALA A 81 10.80 -4.34 -2.91
C ALA A 81 12.26 -4.09 -2.50
N GLU A 82 12.68 -2.82 -2.46
CA GLU A 82 14.04 -2.42 -2.02
C GLU A 82 14.32 -2.83 -0.57
N TYR A 83 13.36 -2.61 0.34
CA TYR A 83 13.49 -3.01 1.74
C TYR A 83 13.53 -4.52 1.91
N GLU A 84 12.67 -5.26 1.21
CA GLU A 84 12.66 -6.72 1.27
C GLU A 84 13.95 -7.33 0.73
N GLU A 85 14.53 -6.77 -0.34
CA GLU A 85 15.82 -7.21 -0.86
C GLU A 85 16.95 -7.02 0.17
N ARG A 86 17.02 -5.83 0.78
CA ARG A 86 17.99 -5.54 1.85
C ARG A 86 17.79 -6.46 3.06
N TYR A 87 16.55 -6.67 3.47
CA TYR A 87 16.23 -7.55 4.58
C TYR A 87 16.62 -9.00 4.29
N ARG A 88 16.31 -9.52 3.09
CA ARG A 88 16.73 -10.87 2.68
C ARG A 88 18.24 -11.03 2.70
N SER A 89 18.99 -10.03 2.24
CA SER A 89 20.46 -10.03 2.29
C SER A 89 20.98 -10.09 3.73
N LEU A 90 20.47 -9.22 4.61
CA LEU A 90 20.88 -9.18 6.01
C LEU A 90 20.52 -10.49 6.74
N ARG A 91 19.31 -11.01 6.52
CA ARG A 91 18.85 -12.28 7.07
C ARG A 91 19.75 -13.43 6.64
N ARG A 92 20.14 -13.51 5.35
CA ARG A 92 21.08 -14.52 4.86
C ARG A 92 22.43 -14.44 5.56
N ARG A 93 22.98 -13.22 5.73
CA ARG A 93 24.26 -13.01 6.43
C ARG A 93 24.19 -13.43 7.90
N LEU A 94 23.11 -13.08 8.60
CA LEU A 94 22.90 -13.48 9.99
C LEU A 94 22.76 -15.00 10.11
N CYS A 95 21.95 -15.63 9.26
CA CYS A 95 21.83 -17.09 9.24
C CYS A 95 23.18 -17.76 8.98
N ALA A 96 23.97 -17.27 8.02
CA ALA A 96 25.30 -17.80 7.75
C ALA A 96 26.23 -17.64 8.97
N ALA A 97 26.28 -16.45 9.58
CA ALA A 97 27.10 -16.20 10.77
C ALA A 97 26.70 -17.12 11.95
N CYS A 98 25.41 -17.31 12.20
CA CYS A 98 24.92 -18.23 13.23
C CYS A 98 25.30 -19.69 12.92
N LEU A 99 25.17 -20.14 11.67
CA LEU A 99 25.56 -21.49 11.26
C LEU A 99 27.07 -21.71 11.40
N PHE A 100 27.89 -20.74 10.98
CA PHE A 100 29.34 -20.80 11.15
C PHE A 100 29.73 -20.82 12.64
N GLY A 101 29.11 -19.98 13.46
CA GLY A 101 29.33 -19.98 14.91
C GLY A 101 28.96 -21.32 15.55
N ALA A 102 27.81 -21.89 15.21
CA ALA A 102 27.38 -23.20 15.70
C ALA A 102 28.34 -24.31 15.26
N ALA A 103 28.81 -24.30 14.00
CA ALA A 103 29.78 -25.25 13.51
C ALA A 103 31.12 -25.15 14.27
N LEU A 104 31.61 -23.94 14.57
CA LEU A 104 32.82 -23.73 15.37
C LEU A 104 32.67 -24.22 16.82
N VAL A 105 31.51 -24.00 17.44
CA VAL A 105 31.22 -24.53 18.78
C VAL A 105 31.18 -26.06 18.74
N LEU A 106 30.54 -26.65 17.73
CA LEU A 106 30.51 -28.10 17.57
C LEU A 106 31.91 -28.70 17.36
N THR A 107 32.74 -28.10 16.49
CA THR A 107 34.11 -28.60 16.26
C THR A 107 34.97 -28.48 17.51
N THR A 108 34.88 -27.36 18.26
CA THR A 108 35.62 -27.20 19.51
C THR A 108 35.17 -28.21 20.58
N VAL A 109 33.87 -28.46 20.72
CA VAL A 109 33.32 -29.50 21.61
C VAL A 109 33.81 -30.89 21.20
N VAL A 110 33.76 -31.24 19.91
CA VAL A 110 34.22 -32.55 19.42
C VAL A 110 35.71 -32.76 19.66
N VAL A 111 36.54 -31.75 19.35
CA VAL A 111 38.00 -31.82 19.55
C VAL A 111 38.35 -31.95 21.04
N THR A 112 37.65 -31.24 21.93
CA THR A 112 37.89 -31.34 23.38
C THR A 112 37.35 -32.62 24.01
N ASN A 113 36.35 -33.25 23.42
CA ASN A 113 35.81 -34.53 23.87
C ASN A 113 36.46 -35.75 23.20
N LEU A 114 37.44 -35.56 22.31
CA LEU A 114 38.24 -36.67 21.79
C LEU A 114 39.17 -37.16 22.92
N PRO A 115 39.08 -38.42 23.37
CA PRO A 115 40.02 -38.95 24.35
C PRO A 115 41.41 -39.05 23.70
N THR A 116 42.34 -38.20 24.13
CA THR A 116 43.79 -38.36 23.87
C THR A 116 44.36 -39.53 24.65
#